data_AF-A0A2A9NGQ1-F1
#
_entry.id   AF-A0A2A9NGQ1-F1
#
_cell.length_a   1.000
_cell.length_b   1.000
_cell.length_c   1.000
_cell.angle_alpha   90.00
_cell.angle_beta   90.00
_cell.angle_gamma   90.00
#
_symmetry.space_group_name_H-M   'P 1'
#
loop_
_entity.id
_entity.type
_entity.pdbx_description
1 polymer ?
#
loop_
_entity_poly.entity_id
_entity_poly.type
_entity_poly.pdbx_seq_one_letter_code
_entity_poly.pdbx_strand_id
1 'polypeptide(L)'
;MVYIHSWQEYQDAAEALYAKSPNKARYCVKWNSTQGKLVLKITDDTSCIKFKTYSSIFLNRFEVLNQSLMQRMQNKRREEPPGPAQKSQRPESERASPMPGATPTTALAAPGPVGSGVAKKKKPKKKK
;
A
#
# COMPACT_ATOMS: atom_id res chain seq x y z
N MET A 1 8.08 -31.34 7.02
CA MET A 1 8.99 -30.19 6.81
C MET A 1 9.40 -30.15 5.34
N VAL A 2 8.88 -29.19 4.56
CA VAL A 2 8.88 -29.23 3.09
C VAL A 2 9.84 -28.20 2.50
N TYR A 3 10.51 -28.54 1.40
CA TYR A 3 11.34 -27.62 0.62
C TYR A 3 10.57 -27.13 -0.59
N ILE A 4 10.37 -25.82 -0.68
CA ILE A 4 9.80 -25.17 -1.85
C ILE A 4 10.97 -24.70 -2.73
N HIS A 5 10.91 -25.05 -4.02
CA HIS A 5 11.95 -24.70 -4.98
C HIS A 5 11.66 -23.38 -5.71
N SER A 6 10.38 -23.03 -5.87
CA SER A 6 9.97 -21.75 -6.44
C SER A 6 10.00 -20.65 -5.39
N TRP A 7 10.69 -19.54 -5.70
CA TRP A 7 10.74 -18.39 -4.79
C TRP A 7 9.37 -17.76 -4.55
N GLN A 8 8.54 -17.63 -5.60
CA GLN A 8 7.24 -16.98 -5.48
C GLN A 8 6.30 -17.77 -4.57
N GLU A 9 6.28 -19.10 -4.74
CA GLU A 9 5.49 -19.98 -3.88
C GLU A 9 5.99 -19.95 -2.43
N TYR A 10 7.31 -19.89 -2.23
CA TYR A 10 7.87 -19.77 -0.89
C TYR A 10 7.47 -18.45 -0.21
N GLN A 11 7.52 -17.34 -0.95
CA GLN A 11 7.14 -16.03 -0.44
C GLN A 11 5.67 -16.00 -0.04
N ASP A 12 4.76 -16.44 -0.92
CA ASP A 12 3.33 -16.47 -0.65
C ASP A 12 3.01 -17.36 0.55
N ALA A 13 3.59 -18.56 0.60
CA ALA A 13 3.39 -19.47 1.72
C ALA A 13 3.96 -18.94 3.03
N ALA A 14 5.08 -18.20 3.00
CA ALA A 14 5.66 -17.57 4.19
C ALA A 14 4.76 -16.44 4.72
N GLU A 15 4.26 -15.57 3.85
CA GLU A 15 3.34 -14.51 4.23
C GLU A 15 2.01 -15.08 4.76
N ALA A 16 1.46 -16.11 4.09
CA ALA A 16 0.25 -16.78 4.52
C ALA A 16 0.39 -17.46 5.89
N LEU A 17 1.53 -18.13 6.15
CA LEU A 17 1.82 -18.75 7.45
C LEU A 17 1.94 -17.69 8.54
N TYR A 18 2.63 -16.59 8.26
CA TYR A 18 2.72 -15.47 9.20
C TYR A 18 1.34 -14.84 9.49
N ALA A 19 0.50 -14.65 8.48
CA ALA A 19 -0.85 -14.11 8.63
C ALA A 19 -1.78 -15.00 9.47
N LYS A 20 -1.62 -16.33 9.39
CA LYS A 20 -2.40 -17.29 10.21
C LYS A 20 -2.07 -17.20 11.69
N SER A 21 -0.80 -17.04 12.03
CA SER A 21 -0.33 -17.14 13.41
C SER A 21 0.88 -16.23 13.67
N PRO A 22 0.67 -14.91 13.76
CA PRO A 22 1.77 -13.94 13.84
C PRO A 22 2.60 -14.07 15.12
N ASN A 23 1.99 -14.47 16.24
CA ASN A 23 2.67 -14.62 17.54
C ASN A 23 3.51 -15.90 17.66
N LYS A 24 3.20 -16.93 16.87
CA LYS A 24 3.90 -18.24 16.89
C LYS A 24 4.84 -18.42 15.71
N ALA A 25 4.67 -17.63 14.65
CA ALA A 25 5.51 -17.71 13.46
C ALA A 25 6.95 -17.28 13.77
N ARG A 26 7.89 -18.20 13.54
CA ARG A 26 9.32 -17.99 13.68
C ARG A 26 9.99 -18.07 12.32
N TYR A 27 10.66 -17.00 11.96
CA TYR A 27 11.44 -16.89 10.75
C TYR A 27 12.93 -17.02 11.08
N CYS A 28 13.62 -17.98 10.46
CA CYS A 28 15.04 -18.24 10.66
C CYS A 28 15.80 -18.16 9.34
N VAL A 29 16.93 -17.48 9.36
CA VAL A 29 17.84 -17.34 8.24
C VAL A 29 19.16 -17.98 8.60
N LYS A 30 19.71 -18.79 7.69
CA LYS A 30 21.07 -19.33 7.81
C LYS A 30 21.83 -19.06 6.52
N TRP A 31 22.90 -18.28 6.63
CA TRP A 31 23.86 -18.05 5.56
C TRP A 31 25.13 -18.84 5.80
N ASN A 32 25.65 -19.49 4.76
CA ASN A 32 26.97 -20.11 4.74
C ASN A 32 27.80 -19.46 3.63
N SER A 33 28.77 -18.63 4.02
CA SER A 33 29.63 -17.89 3.09
C SER A 33 30.51 -18.80 2.25
N THR A 34 31.13 -19.82 2.85
CA THR A 34 32.06 -20.75 2.17
C THR A 34 31.40 -21.49 1.01
N GLN A 35 30.12 -21.84 1.15
CA GLN A 35 29.35 -22.55 0.13
C GLN A 35 28.44 -21.63 -0.71
N GLY A 36 28.40 -20.33 -0.41
CA GLY A 36 27.43 -19.40 -1.02
C GLY A 36 25.96 -19.81 -0.81
N LYS A 37 25.66 -20.51 0.29
CA LYS A 37 24.37 -21.18 0.49
C LYS A 37 23.49 -20.38 1.44
N LEU A 38 22.31 -19.98 0.95
CA LEU A 38 21.25 -19.37 1.74
C LEU A 38 20.17 -20.40 2.04
N VAL A 39 19.81 -20.52 3.32
CA VAL A 39 18.68 -21.33 3.79
C VAL A 39 17.74 -20.44 4.59
N LEU A 40 16.49 -20.38 4.16
CA LEU A 40 15.42 -19.69 4.85
C LEU A 40 14.43 -20.72 5.38
N LYS A 41 13.94 -20.49 6.60
CA LYS A 41 12.96 -21.35 7.26
C LYS A 41 11.90 -20.47 7.89
N ILE A 42 10.64 -20.83 7.72
CA ILE A 42 9.53 -20.28 8.48
C ILE A 42 8.71 -21.41 9.09
N THR A 43 8.27 -21.23 10.33
CA THR A 43 7.48 -22.24 11.04
C THR A 43 6.59 -21.64 12.12
N ASP A 44 5.42 -22.22 12.31
CA ASP A 44 4.46 -21.97 13.39
C ASP A 44 4.37 -23.16 14.37
N ASP A 45 5.44 -23.94 14.46
CA ASP A 45 5.56 -25.22 15.20
C ASP A 45 4.78 -26.39 14.62
N THR A 46 3.70 -26.12 13.87
CA THR A 46 2.89 -27.16 13.20
C THR A 46 3.36 -27.41 11.77
N SER A 47 3.57 -26.34 11.01
CA SER A 47 4.02 -26.36 9.64
C SER A 47 5.42 -25.78 9.54
N CYS A 48 6.23 -26.36 8.67
CA CYS A 48 7.63 -26.00 8.50
C CYS A 48 7.95 -25.95 7.01
N ILE A 49 8.23 -24.74 6.53
CA ILE A 49 8.55 -24.48 5.13
C ILE A 49 9.99 -23.99 5.06
N LYS A 50 10.75 -24.53 4.10
CA LYS A 50 12.14 -24.15 3.85
C LYS A 50 12.36 -23.78 2.39
N PHE A 51 13.21 -22.79 2.17
CA PHE A 51 13.78 -22.46 0.87
C PHE A 51 15.30 -22.55 0.97
N LYS A 52 15.92 -23.16 -0.02
CA LYS A 52 17.38 -23.30 -0.10
C LYS A 52 17.81 -22.86 -1.49
N THR A 53 18.82 -21.99 -1.54
CA THR A 53 19.42 -21.56 -2.80
C THR A 53 20.92 -21.38 -2.66
N TYR A 54 21.61 -21.47 -3.79
CA TYR A 54 23.03 -21.16 -3.95
C TYR A 54 23.25 -19.89 -4.80
N SER A 55 22.17 -19.33 -5.35
CA SER A 55 22.26 -18.16 -6.23
C SER A 55 22.16 -16.88 -5.41
N SER A 56 23.13 -15.98 -5.62
CA SER A 56 23.20 -14.65 -5.00
C SER A 56 22.08 -13.72 -5.46
N ILE A 57 21.41 -14.01 -6.59
CA ILE A 57 20.28 -13.21 -7.12
C ILE A 57 19.13 -13.15 -6.10
N PHE A 58 18.98 -14.18 -5.29
CA PHE A 58 17.94 -14.23 -4.26
C PHE A 58 18.25 -13.39 -3.03
N LEU A 59 19.46 -12.83 -2.87
CA LEU A 59 19.79 -11.98 -1.72
C LEU A 59 18.94 -10.71 -1.69
N ASN A 60 18.76 -10.05 -2.85
CA ASN A 60 17.90 -8.87 -2.94
C ASN A 60 16.43 -9.22 -2.68
N ARG A 61 15.95 -10.37 -3.16
CA ARG A 61 14.56 -10.81 -2.93
C ARG A 61 14.30 -11.17 -1.47
N PHE A 62 15.27 -11.83 -0.86
CA PHE A 62 15.28 -12.16 0.57
C PHE A 62 15.23 -10.90 1.44
N GLU A 63 16.02 -9.89 1.10
CA GLU A 63 16.06 -8.62 1.80
C GLU A 63 14.68 -7.94 1.80
N VAL A 64 14.04 -7.86 0.62
CA VAL A 64 12.67 -7.35 0.47
C VAL A 64 11.66 -8.14 1.31
N LEU A 65 11.73 -9.48 1.30
CA LEU A 65 10.85 -10.32 2.12
C LEU A 65 11.02 -10.05 3.61
N ASN A 66 12.26 -9.89 4.09
CA ASN A 66 12.53 -9.59 5.50
C ASN A 66 11.93 -8.25 5.89
N GLN A 67 12.12 -7.21 5.07
CA GLN A 67 11.52 -5.91 5.33
C GLN A 67 9.99 -6.01 5.41
N SER A 68 9.37 -6.73 4.48
CA SER A 68 7.90 -6.96 4.47
C SER A 68 7.43 -7.63 5.76
N LEU A 69 8.09 -8.71 6.19
CA LEU A 69 7.76 -9.43 7.42
C LEU A 69 7.99 -8.54 8.67
N MET A 70 9.10 -7.81 8.73
CA MET A 70 9.38 -6.89 9.84
C MET A 70 8.34 -5.76 9.92
N GLN A 71 7.90 -5.21 8.79
CA GLN A 71 6.85 -4.19 8.76
C GLN A 71 5.52 -4.75 9.28
N ARG A 72 5.14 -5.97 8.87
CA ARG A 72 3.93 -6.65 9.38
C ARG A 72 4.02 -6.97 10.87
N MET A 73 5.21 -7.28 11.40
CA MET A 73 5.45 -7.54 12.82
C MET A 73 5.37 -6.28 13.69
N GLN A 74 5.75 -5.13 13.16
CA GLN A 74 5.69 -3.86 13.90
C GLN A 74 4.27 -3.36 14.16
N ASN A 75 3.25 -4.02 13.60
CA ASN A 75 1.82 -3.67 13.70
C ASN A 75 1.54 -2.16 13.50
N LYS A 76 2.42 -1.49 12.72
CA LYS A 76 2.26 -0.11 12.33
C LYS A 76 1.23 -0.12 11.21
N ARG A 77 0.03 0.36 11.51
CA ARG A 77 -0.94 0.71 10.47
C ARG A 77 -0.22 1.63 9.50
N ARG A 78 -0.14 1.24 8.23
CA ARG A 78 0.39 2.10 7.16
C ARG A 78 -0.36 3.42 7.28
N GLU A 79 0.35 4.46 7.67
CA GLU A 79 -0.21 5.81 7.73
C GLU A 79 -0.43 6.18 6.27
N GLU A 80 -1.69 6.12 5.82
CA GLU A 80 -2.05 6.68 4.53
C GLU A 80 -1.66 8.16 4.59
N PRO A 81 -0.85 8.66 3.65
CA PRO A 81 -0.66 10.10 3.53
C PRO A 81 -2.05 10.73 3.39
N PRO A 82 -2.32 11.88 4.03
CA PRO A 82 -3.64 12.48 4.02
C PRO A 82 -4.09 12.70 2.57
N GLY A 83 -5.00 11.84 2.10
CA GLY A 83 -5.68 12.02 0.83
C GLY A 83 -6.45 13.35 0.88
N PRO A 84 -6.51 14.10 -0.23
CA PRO A 84 -7.17 15.40 -0.25
C PRO A 84 -8.64 15.22 0.15
N ALA A 85 -9.08 16.04 1.10
CA ALA A 85 -10.41 16.04 1.69
C ALA A 85 -11.52 15.76 0.65
N GLN A 86 -12.11 14.57 0.73
CA GLN A 86 -13.33 14.25 0.00
C GLN A 86 -14.45 15.13 0.56
N LYS A 87 -14.88 16.12 -0.21
CA LYS A 87 -16.10 16.89 0.07
C LYS A 87 -17.26 15.90 0.13
N SER A 88 -17.80 15.70 1.32
CA SER A 88 -19.00 14.92 1.57
C SER A 88 -20.19 15.58 0.86
N GLN A 89 -20.52 15.12 -0.34
CA GLN A 89 -21.81 15.38 -0.95
C GLN A 89 -22.84 14.48 -0.25
N ARG A 90 -23.75 15.09 0.50
CA ARG A 90 -24.97 14.41 0.98
C ARG A 90 -25.98 14.44 -0.17
N PRO A 91 -26.58 13.31 -0.57
CA PRO A 91 -27.86 13.32 -1.24
C PRO A 91 -28.91 12.86 -0.22
N GLU A 92 -29.67 13.80 0.35
CA GLU A 92 -30.88 13.44 1.10
C GLU A 92 -32.08 13.59 0.16
N SER A 93 -32.54 12.45 -0.32
CA SER A 93 -33.76 12.28 -1.11
C SER A 93 -34.95 12.18 -0.16
N GLU A 94 -35.84 13.15 -0.29
CA GLU A 94 -37.30 13.00 -0.32
C GLU A 94 -38.03 12.33 0.87
N ARG A 95 -38.71 13.16 1.68
CA ARG A 95 -40.00 12.79 2.30
C ARG A 95 -40.98 13.97 2.34
N ALA A 96 -41.95 13.90 1.44
CA ALA A 96 -43.34 14.44 1.43
C ALA A 96 -43.95 14.75 2.83
N SER A 97 -44.80 15.76 3.13
CA SER A 97 -45.71 16.70 2.40
C SER A 97 -46.11 17.90 3.36
N PRO A 98 -47.21 18.69 3.19
CA PRO A 98 -47.29 19.95 2.42
C PRO A 98 -47.94 21.18 3.13
N MET A 99 -47.92 22.33 2.44
CA MET A 99 -48.78 23.55 2.53
C MET A 99 -48.46 24.63 3.61
N PRO A 100 -48.97 25.88 3.46
CA PRO A 100 -48.82 26.80 2.33
C PRO A 100 -48.50 28.25 2.79
N GLY A 101 -47.89 29.09 1.96
CA GLY A 101 -47.85 30.53 2.30
C GLY A 101 -46.95 31.41 1.44
N ALA A 102 -47.58 32.20 0.59
CA ALA A 102 -47.13 33.47 0.02
C ALA A 102 -45.93 33.50 -0.97
N THR A 103 -46.30 33.58 -2.25
CA THR A 103 -45.57 34.24 -3.36
C THR A 103 -45.52 35.78 -3.18
N PRO A 104 -44.92 36.57 -4.10
CA PRO A 104 -43.65 36.47 -4.86
C PRO A 104 -42.84 37.80 -4.82
N THR A 105 -41.64 37.87 -5.42
CA THR A 105 -41.06 39.03 -6.17
C THR A 105 -39.52 38.91 -6.25
N THR A 106 -38.92 38.49 -7.37
CA THR A 106 -38.47 39.24 -8.57
C THR A 106 -37.06 39.86 -8.46
N ALA A 107 -36.25 39.62 -9.51
CA ALA A 107 -35.07 40.33 -10.03
C ALA A 107 -33.73 39.58 -9.86
N LEU A 108 -33.26 38.84 -10.89
CA LEU A 108 -32.48 39.28 -12.08
C LEU A 108 -31.03 39.71 -11.77
N ALA A 109 -30.09 38.93 -12.31
CA ALA A 109 -28.89 39.32 -13.08
C ALA A 109 -27.56 38.67 -12.61
N ALA A 110 -27.07 37.74 -13.43
CA ALA A 110 -25.64 37.60 -13.76
C ALA A 110 -25.31 38.60 -14.90
N PRO A 111 -24.05 38.87 -15.34
CA PRO A 111 -22.82 38.08 -15.12
C PRO A 111 -21.51 38.87 -14.88
N GLY A 112 -20.48 38.15 -14.42
CA GLY A 112 -19.15 38.20 -15.07
C GLY A 112 -18.06 39.17 -14.56
N PRO A 113 -16.78 38.90 -14.90
CA PRO A 113 -15.66 38.94 -13.95
C PRO A 113 -14.48 39.83 -14.39
N VAL A 114 -13.64 40.27 -13.44
CA VAL A 114 -12.24 40.72 -13.66
C VAL A 114 -11.49 40.54 -12.32
N GLY A 115 -10.27 40.04 -12.20
CA GLY A 115 -9.25 39.62 -13.13
C GLY A 115 -7.98 39.46 -12.29
N SER A 116 -7.55 38.21 -12.08
CA SER A 116 -6.34 37.88 -11.33
C SER A 116 -5.09 38.30 -12.11
N GLY A 117 -4.15 38.90 -11.39
CA GLY A 117 -2.89 39.37 -11.93
C GLY A 117 -1.84 38.27 -12.20
N VAL A 118 -0.92 38.65 -13.09
CA VAL A 118 0.54 38.54 -12.94
C VAL A 118 1.22 37.17 -13.15
N ALA A 119 1.69 37.03 -14.41
CA ALA A 119 3.11 36.93 -14.81
C ALA A 119 3.90 35.60 -14.84
N LYS A 120 4.42 35.34 -16.07
CA LYS A 120 5.81 35.09 -16.50
C LYS A 120 6.63 33.92 -15.88
N LYS A 121 7.06 32.99 -16.75
CA LYS A 121 8.47 32.82 -17.24
C LYS A 121 8.58 31.57 -18.13
N LYS A 122 8.78 31.72 -19.45
CA LYS A 122 10.05 31.69 -20.22
C LYS A 122 10.86 30.36 -20.16
N LYS A 123 10.74 29.59 -21.25
CA LYS A 123 11.68 28.56 -21.77
C LYS A 123 13.06 29.15 -22.12
N PRO A 124 14.11 28.31 -22.10
CA PRO A 124 15.20 28.42 -23.05
C PRO A 124 15.41 27.18 -23.93
N LYS A 125 16.04 27.47 -25.06
CA LYS A 125 16.23 26.75 -26.32
C LYS A 125 17.48 25.85 -26.23
N LYS A 126 17.40 24.60 -26.74
CA LYS A 126 18.57 23.70 -26.90
C LYS A 126 19.10 23.85 -28.32
N LYS A 127 20.39 24.19 -28.47
CA LYS A 127 21.07 24.24 -29.78
C LYS A 127 22.56 23.89 -29.61
N LYS A 128 22.92 22.72 -30.12
CA LYS A 128 24.13 22.31 -30.84
C LYS A 128 24.36 20.83 -30.56
#